data_AF-A0A142XZD0-F1
#
_entry.id   AF-A0A142XZD0-F1
#
_cell.length_a   1.000
_cell.length_b   1.000
_cell.length_c   1.000
_cell.angle_alpha   90.00
_cell.angle_beta   90.00
_cell.angle_gamma   90.00
#
_symmetry.space_group_name_H-M   'P 1'
#
loop_
_entity.id
_entity.type
_entity.pdbx_description
1 polymer ?
#
loop_
_entity_poly.entity_id
_entity_poly.type
_entity_poly.pdbx_seq_one_letter_code
_entity_poly.pdbx_strand_id
1 'polypeptide(L)'
;MKLSKVALSAMIAGACLGGTAFGQSNRTAPRYYPASYYSYNEDGASTQAPAPITSASDAGKSSAPAPIASSACCDNSPACDVAAICDGKSSCDGLGGCDNSSCGSCFGGGLLGDCCIGEPWKLFPCGIAGLNVGGWTSVGYHSHQNPFSFNTYDSRVQLGQQWFFAEKVADGSEGLGFGGRIDYVYGTDAPDTQAFGTPGRFDDSWDNGGAYGHALPQVYGEVASGDLSMKIGRFFTIVGNEVVGATGNFFYSRQFTFYNAEPFTHTGALGTYNVDDDTQLYGGYVMGWDSGFDDNGDAYLSGFKRVLSDDLTVVYSSALGRFGDRTDPRERGGVHSLVLTAGLTEKLTYINQTDVLFTRNVSGAAHRNTFGNIHYLIYQLNDCVSLGQRFEWFNYGGEGFSAGSNRFAGNSNNDLYNYTVGVNYRHNANLMFRPEVRWVWDKANYGFNENADSSQAAFGGDMVFTF
;
A
#
# COMPACT_ATOMS: atom_id res chain seq x y z
N MET A 1 -29.29 -20.70 0.14
CA MET A 1 -30.04 -19.52 0.64
C MET A 1 -30.46 -18.66 -0.54
N LYS A 2 -31.73 -18.24 -0.60
CA LYS A 2 -32.23 -17.37 -1.68
C LYS A 2 -31.82 -15.92 -1.37
N LEU A 3 -30.82 -15.41 -2.09
CA LEU A 3 -30.46 -13.98 -2.08
C LEU A 3 -31.69 -13.16 -2.50
N SER A 4 -32.12 -12.23 -1.65
CA SER A 4 -33.32 -11.45 -1.89
C SER A 4 -33.06 -10.39 -2.98
N LYS A 5 -34.00 -10.27 -3.93
CA LYS A 5 -33.97 -9.31 -5.05
C LYS A 5 -33.89 -7.84 -4.61
N VAL A 6 -34.09 -7.55 -3.31
CA VAL A 6 -34.00 -6.21 -2.73
C VAL A 6 -32.53 -5.75 -2.61
N ALA A 7 -31.60 -6.66 -2.29
CA ALA A 7 -30.17 -6.32 -2.21
C ALA A 7 -29.57 -6.00 -3.59
N LEU A 8 -30.03 -6.70 -4.65
CA LEU A 8 -29.59 -6.44 -6.02
C LEU A 8 -30.22 -5.16 -6.60
N SER A 9 -31.44 -4.81 -6.18
CA SER A 9 -32.13 -3.60 -6.65
C SER A 9 -31.58 -2.33 -5.99
N ALA A 10 -31.07 -2.41 -4.76
CA ALA A 10 -30.40 -1.30 -4.09
C ALA A 10 -29.04 -0.96 -4.72
N MET A 11 -28.31 -1.95 -5.23
CA MET A 11 -27.04 -1.73 -5.94
C MET A 11 -27.22 -1.03 -7.31
N ILE A 12 -28.36 -1.25 -7.99
CA ILE A 12 -28.61 -0.68 -9.32
C ILE A 12 -29.26 0.72 -9.24
N ALA A 13 -30.09 0.99 -8.22
CA ALA A 13 -30.75 2.29 -8.08
C ALA A 13 -29.80 3.44 -7.68
N GLY A 14 -28.67 3.14 -7.02
CA GLY A 14 -27.63 4.13 -6.72
C GLY A 14 -26.81 4.57 -7.93
N ALA A 15 -26.78 3.77 -9.01
CA ALA A 15 -25.94 3.99 -10.18
C ALA A 15 -26.60 4.83 -11.31
N CYS A 16 -27.88 5.20 -11.19
CA CYS A 16 -28.63 5.81 -12.30
C CYS A 16 -29.21 7.21 -12.04
N LEU A 17 -28.82 7.90 -10.97
CA LEU A 17 -29.26 9.29 -10.71
C LEU A 17 -28.05 10.23 -10.59
N GLY A 18 -27.48 10.57 -11.75
CA GLY A 18 -26.36 11.52 -11.83
C GLY A 18 -25.83 11.71 -13.24
N GLY A 19 -26.71 11.83 -14.23
CA GLY A 19 -26.31 12.28 -15.56
C GLY A 19 -26.33 13.81 -15.64
N THR A 20 -25.24 14.43 -16.09
CA THR A 20 -25.21 15.31 -17.27
C THR A 20 -23.78 15.76 -17.57
N ALA A 21 -23.53 15.97 -18.87
CA ALA A 21 -22.26 16.14 -19.54
C ALA A 21 -21.49 17.43 -19.19
N PHE A 22 -20.15 17.37 -19.25
CA PHE A 22 -19.17 18.36 -19.77
C PHE A 22 -17.80 17.62 -19.70
N GLY A 23 -17.09 17.39 -20.81
CA GLY A 23 -16.25 18.37 -21.51
C GLY A 23 -14.79 17.89 -21.41
N GLN A 24 -14.21 17.49 -22.54
CA GLN A 24 -12.87 16.90 -22.67
C GLN A 24 -11.75 17.84 -22.20
N SER A 25 -10.78 17.31 -21.45
CA SER A 25 -9.40 17.78 -21.51
C SER A 25 -8.44 16.65 -21.17
N ASN A 26 -7.61 16.27 -22.14
CA ASN A 26 -6.51 15.31 -22.02
C ASN A 26 -5.45 15.83 -21.04
N ARG A 27 -5.54 15.43 -19.77
CA ARG A 27 -4.43 15.41 -18.81
C ARG A 27 -4.61 14.22 -17.89
N THR A 28 -3.80 13.20 -18.08
CA THR A 28 -3.79 11.99 -17.27
C THR A 28 -3.06 12.26 -15.96
N ALA A 29 -3.80 12.68 -14.93
CA ALA A 29 -3.36 12.42 -13.56
C ALA A 29 -3.30 10.91 -13.33
N PRO A 30 -2.34 10.40 -12.55
CA PRO A 30 -2.25 8.97 -12.28
C PRO A 30 -3.55 8.49 -11.61
N ARG A 31 -4.18 7.47 -12.20
CA ARG A 31 -5.31 6.75 -11.58
C ARG A 31 -4.84 6.26 -10.20
N TYR A 32 -5.74 6.25 -9.20
CA TYR A 32 -5.48 5.47 -8.00
C TYR A 32 -5.24 4.03 -8.42
N TYR A 33 -3.98 3.60 -8.35
CA TYR A 33 -3.60 2.21 -8.44
C TYR A 33 -3.68 1.62 -7.03
N PRO A 34 -4.31 0.46 -6.85
CA PRO A 34 -4.29 -0.22 -5.57
C PRO A 34 -2.86 -0.41 -5.09
N ALA A 35 -2.61 -0.18 -3.80
CA ALA A 35 -1.38 -0.65 -3.21
C ALA A 35 -1.41 -2.14 -2.96
N SER A 36 -1.38 -2.92 -4.03
CA SER A 36 -0.68 -4.19 -3.92
C SER A 36 0.78 -3.92 -3.55
N TYR A 37 1.48 -4.87 -2.94
CA TYR A 37 2.94 -4.89 -2.76
C TYR A 37 3.73 -4.29 -3.95
N TYR A 38 3.17 -4.44 -5.16
CA TYR A 38 3.72 -3.98 -6.43
C TYR A 38 3.72 -2.45 -6.62
N SER A 39 2.90 -1.68 -5.89
CA SER A 39 2.97 -0.21 -5.87
C SER A 39 4.26 0.33 -5.24
N TYR A 40 4.82 -0.36 -4.25
CA TYR A 40 6.08 0.06 -3.61
C TYR A 40 7.29 -0.08 -4.52
N ASN A 41 7.25 -0.99 -5.51
CA ASN A 41 8.34 -1.13 -6.48
C ASN A 41 8.23 -0.09 -7.61
N GLU A 42 7.07 0.53 -7.81
CA GLU A 42 6.87 1.54 -8.86
C GLU A 42 7.20 2.96 -8.36
N ASP A 43 7.03 3.26 -7.06
CA ASP A 43 7.33 4.58 -6.47
C ASP A 43 8.84 4.92 -6.38
N GLY A 44 9.72 3.98 -6.73
CA GLY A 44 11.17 4.18 -6.88
C GLY A 44 11.66 4.25 -8.33
N ALA A 45 10.84 3.89 -9.31
CA ALA A 45 11.22 3.94 -10.72
C ALA A 45 10.91 5.34 -11.28
N SER A 46 11.95 6.07 -11.68
CA SER A 46 11.79 7.24 -12.54
C SER A 46 10.84 6.90 -13.68
N THR A 47 9.88 7.79 -13.95
CA THR A 47 9.03 7.79 -15.14
C THR A 47 9.87 7.66 -16.42
N GLN A 48 10.09 6.44 -16.87
CA GLN A 48 10.32 6.13 -18.26
C GLN A 48 9.22 5.19 -18.67
N ALA A 49 8.21 5.76 -19.33
CA ALA A 49 7.31 4.98 -20.16
C ALA A 49 8.17 4.08 -21.07
N PRO A 50 7.87 2.78 -21.22
CA PRO A 50 8.52 1.97 -22.23
C PRO A 50 8.29 2.65 -23.59
N ALA A 51 9.37 3.08 -24.23
CA ALA A 51 9.30 3.47 -25.62
C ALA A 51 8.83 2.24 -26.43
N PRO A 52 7.97 2.40 -27.45
CA PRO A 52 7.53 1.27 -28.25
C PRO A 52 8.73 0.66 -28.98
N ILE A 53 9.11 -0.57 -28.62
CA ILE A 53 10.18 -1.28 -29.31
C ILE A 53 9.59 -1.94 -30.56
N THR A 54 9.93 -1.38 -31.71
CA THR A 54 9.68 -1.97 -33.02
C THR A 54 10.42 -3.30 -33.15
N SER A 55 9.71 -4.32 -33.65
CA SER A 55 10.19 -5.67 -33.94
C SER A 55 11.56 -5.71 -34.63
N ALA A 56 12.42 -6.63 -34.15
CA ALA A 56 13.71 -6.94 -34.72
C ALA A 56 13.59 -7.55 -36.13
N SER A 57 13.79 -6.73 -37.15
CA SER A 57 14.34 -7.15 -38.44
C SER A 57 15.02 -5.96 -39.09
N ASP A 58 16.29 -5.75 -38.74
CA ASP A 58 17.34 -5.23 -39.64
C ASP A 58 18.66 -5.15 -38.86
N ALA A 59 19.36 -6.28 -38.78
CA ALA A 59 20.74 -6.34 -38.35
C ALA A 59 21.65 -5.81 -39.48
N GLY A 60 22.30 -4.67 -39.25
CA GLY A 60 23.21 -4.07 -40.22
C GLY A 60 24.24 -3.13 -39.61
N LYS A 61 25.40 -3.70 -39.25
CA LYS A 61 26.74 -3.06 -39.13
C LYS A 61 27.06 -2.18 -37.90
N SER A 62 27.80 -2.79 -36.97
CA SER A 62 29.08 -2.34 -36.40
C SER A 62 29.39 -0.83 -36.34
N SER A 63 29.49 -0.29 -35.13
CA SER A 63 30.73 0.35 -34.63
C SER A 63 30.67 0.51 -33.10
N ALA A 64 31.76 0.15 -32.41
CA ALA A 64 31.89 0.30 -30.96
C ALA A 64 32.24 1.75 -30.58
N PRO A 65 31.74 2.28 -29.45
CA PRO A 65 32.36 3.40 -28.76
C PRO A 65 33.09 2.97 -27.47
N ALA A 66 34.18 3.67 -27.21
CA ALA A 66 35.14 3.54 -26.11
C ALA A 66 34.55 3.87 -24.71
N PRO A 67 35.21 3.49 -23.60
CA PRO A 67 34.63 3.62 -22.26
C PRO A 67 34.56 5.09 -21.85
N ILE A 68 33.36 5.58 -21.53
CA ILE A 68 33.18 6.91 -20.96
C ILE A 68 33.52 6.83 -19.47
N ALA A 69 34.62 7.49 -19.12
CA ALA A 69 35.04 7.73 -17.76
C ALA A 69 33.94 8.46 -16.97
N SER A 70 33.70 8.01 -15.73
CA SER A 70 32.90 8.72 -14.74
C SER A 70 33.46 10.13 -14.53
N SER A 71 32.78 11.11 -15.12
CA SER A 71 33.09 12.53 -14.92
C SER A 71 31.94 13.19 -14.18
N ALA A 72 32.27 13.64 -12.96
CA ALA A 72 31.71 14.77 -12.25
C ALA A 72 30.18 14.92 -12.18
N CYS A 73 29.56 14.38 -11.12
CA CYS A 73 28.31 14.94 -10.56
C CYS A 73 28.58 16.22 -9.74
N CYS A 74 29.45 17.08 -10.25
CA CYS A 74 29.76 18.40 -9.73
C CYS A 74 29.98 19.34 -10.92
N ASP A 75 29.05 19.35 -11.88
CA ASP A 75 28.83 20.57 -12.63
C ASP A 75 27.68 21.29 -11.94
N ASN A 76 28.05 22.16 -11.00
CA ASN A 76 27.18 23.19 -10.47
C ASN A 76 26.88 24.17 -11.62
N SER A 77 26.06 23.75 -12.56
CA SER A 77 25.30 24.68 -13.38
C SER A 77 24.11 25.11 -12.53
N PRO A 78 24.09 26.34 -11.98
CA PRO A 78 22.86 26.85 -11.42
C PRO A 78 21.83 26.89 -12.55
N ALA A 79 20.69 26.22 -12.37
CA ALA A 79 19.47 26.71 -12.99
C ALA A 79 19.34 28.16 -12.51
N CYS A 80 19.44 29.10 -13.46
CA CYS A 80 19.66 30.54 -13.32
C CYS A 80 21.14 30.97 -13.39
N ASP A 81 21.64 31.15 -14.61
CA ASP A 81 22.67 32.14 -14.89
C ASP A 81 22.08 33.54 -14.63
N VAL A 82 22.27 34.05 -13.40
CA VAL A 82 21.85 35.39 -12.97
C VAL A 82 22.97 36.43 -13.17
N ALA A 83 23.92 36.20 -14.07
CA ALA A 83 24.99 37.15 -14.36
C ALA A 83 24.64 38.23 -15.41
N ALA A 84 23.36 38.44 -15.73
CA ALA A 84 22.90 39.50 -16.65
C ALA A 84 21.88 40.49 -16.06
N ILE A 85 21.56 40.43 -14.76
CA ILE A 85 20.55 41.34 -14.13
C ILE A 85 21.14 42.07 -12.92
N CYS A 86 22.40 42.49 -13.01
CA CYS A 86 23.01 43.40 -12.04
C CYS A 86 23.81 44.50 -12.74
N ASP A 87 23.12 45.31 -13.54
CA ASP A 87 23.55 46.67 -13.78
C ASP A 87 22.36 47.61 -13.58
N GLY A 88 22.38 48.34 -12.46
CA GLY A 88 21.47 49.46 -12.22
C GLY A 88 20.38 49.26 -11.17
N LYS A 89 20.79 49.25 -9.89
CA LYS A 89 20.09 49.83 -8.73
C LYS A 89 18.55 49.78 -8.73
N SER A 90 17.97 48.79 -8.05
CA SER A 90 16.77 49.06 -7.25
C SER A 90 16.74 48.17 -6.02
N SER A 91 16.56 48.83 -4.88
CA SER A 91 16.50 48.31 -3.53
C SER A 91 15.23 47.49 -3.30
N CYS A 92 15.40 46.40 -2.54
CA CYS A 92 14.34 45.67 -1.86
C CYS A 92 13.43 46.61 -1.08
N ASP A 93 12.11 46.43 -1.19
CA ASP A 93 11.19 46.37 -0.05
C ASP A 93 9.77 46.02 -0.51
N GLY A 94 9.17 45.04 0.17
CA GLY A 94 7.73 44.94 0.34
C GLY A 94 6.96 44.07 -0.66
N LEU A 95 6.65 42.85 -0.21
CA LEU A 95 5.37 42.16 -0.42
C LEU A 95 4.90 41.97 -1.89
N GLY A 96 5.08 40.75 -2.39
CA GLY A 96 4.34 40.21 -3.52
C GLY A 96 5.18 40.07 -4.78
N GLY A 97 5.42 38.82 -5.18
CA GLY A 97 6.12 38.49 -6.42
C GLY A 97 5.88 37.03 -6.80
N CYS A 98 4.61 36.68 -7.00
CA CYS A 98 4.25 35.48 -7.74
C CYS A 98 4.43 35.79 -9.23
N ASP A 99 5.39 35.13 -9.88
CA ASP A 99 5.53 34.99 -11.33
C ASP A 99 6.36 33.70 -11.52
N ASN A 100 6.02 32.69 -12.33
CA ASN A 100 5.10 32.64 -13.46
C ASN A 100 4.80 31.15 -13.84
N SER A 101 3.59 30.64 -13.53
CA SER A 101 2.87 29.58 -14.28
C SER A 101 1.54 29.23 -13.58
N SER A 102 0.59 30.16 -13.66
CA SER A 102 -0.87 29.95 -13.51
C SER A 102 -1.32 28.72 -12.68
N CYS A 103 -1.01 28.71 -11.38
CA CYS A 103 -1.68 27.86 -10.39
C CYS A 103 -2.21 28.80 -9.31
N GLY A 104 -3.52 28.99 -9.30
CA GLY A 104 -4.18 29.96 -8.45
C GLY A 104 -3.91 29.68 -6.97
N SER A 105 -3.33 30.67 -6.28
CA SER A 105 -3.31 30.85 -4.83
C SER A 105 -2.88 29.65 -3.97
N CYS A 106 -1.78 29.82 -3.25
CA CYS A 106 -1.34 28.95 -2.14
C CYS A 106 -2.39 28.74 -1.03
N PHE A 107 -3.58 29.34 -1.12
CA PHE A 107 -4.75 29.10 -0.26
C PHE A 107 -6.11 29.20 -1.00
N GLY A 108 -6.19 28.97 -2.33
CA GLY A 108 -7.38 29.36 -3.10
C GLY A 108 -7.88 28.46 -4.23
N GLY A 109 -7.42 27.22 -4.34
CA GLY A 109 -8.08 26.22 -5.19
C GLY A 109 -9.23 25.55 -4.43
N GLY A 110 -10.48 25.95 -4.72
CA GLY A 110 -11.65 25.27 -4.15
C GLY A 110 -11.69 23.79 -4.52
N LEU A 111 -12.43 22.98 -3.76
CA LEU A 111 -12.59 21.52 -3.91
C LEU A 111 -12.99 21.05 -5.33
N LEU A 112 -13.42 21.97 -6.20
CA LEU A 112 -13.97 21.75 -7.53
C LEU A 112 -13.21 22.49 -8.66
N GLY A 113 -12.05 23.11 -8.39
CA GLY A 113 -11.25 23.84 -9.40
C GLY A 113 -10.15 23.02 -10.07
N ASP A 114 -9.55 23.55 -11.14
CA ASP A 114 -8.33 23.01 -11.76
C ASP A 114 -7.19 23.05 -10.73
N CYS A 115 -6.80 21.88 -10.25
CA CYS A 115 -5.83 21.73 -9.18
C CYS A 115 -4.58 21.04 -9.73
N CYS A 116 -3.49 21.79 -9.83
CA CYS A 116 -2.19 21.28 -10.22
C CYS A 116 -1.40 20.90 -8.96
N ILE A 117 -1.13 19.61 -8.78
CA ILE A 117 -0.45 19.07 -7.60
C ILE A 117 1.07 19.40 -7.57
N GLY A 118 1.66 19.76 -8.72
CA GLY A 118 3.08 20.06 -8.85
C GLY A 118 3.96 18.81 -8.80
N GLU A 119 5.29 19.02 -8.80
CA GLU A 119 6.27 17.95 -8.61
C GLU A 119 6.51 17.72 -7.11
N PRO A 120 6.68 16.47 -6.66
CA PRO A 120 6.98 16.18 -5.27
C PRO A 120 8.38 16.67 -4.91
N TRP A 121 8.45 17.42 -3.80
CA TRP A 121 9.70 17.69 -3.11
C TRP A 121 10.31 16.38 -2.59
N LYS A 122 11.64 16.28 -2.64
CA LYS A 122 12.41 15.17 -2.08
C LYS A 122 13.41 15.70 -1.06
N LEU A 123 13.55 15.02 0.06
CA LEU A 123 14.55 15.27 1.10
C LEU A 123 15.96 15.19 0.51
N PHE A 124 16.18 14.22 -0.37
CA PHE A 124 17.40 14.09 -1.17
C PHE A 124 17.04 14.07 -2.66
N PRO A 125 17.25 15.18 -3.39
CA PRO A 125 16.92 15.27 -4.81
C PRO A 125 17.69 14.29 -5.70
N CYS A 126 18.87 13.87 -5.25
CA CYS A 126 19.70 12.87 -5.91
C CYS A 126 20.04 11.74 -4.93
N GLY A 127 20.28 10.55 -5.48
CA GLY A 127 20.59 9.38 -4.66
C GLY A 127 21.90 9.54 -3.89
N ILE A 128 21.92 9.11 -2.63
CA ILE A 128 23.10 9.09 -1.78
C ILE A 128 23.82 7.78 -1.99
N ALA A 129 25.05 7.81 -2.51
CA ALA A 129 25.82 6.59 -2.82
C ALA A 129 25.05 5.58 -3.70
N GLY A 130 24.19 6.08 -4.60
CA GLY A 130 23.33 5.26 -5.47
C GLY A 130 22.05 4.74 -4.81
N LEU A 131 21.74 5.19 -3.58
CA LEU A 131 20.49 4.89 -2.88
C LEU A 131 19.49 6.03 -3.03
N ASN A 132 18.25 5.72 -3.41
CA ASN A 132 17.10 6.60 -3.22
C ASN A 132 16.70 6.60 -1.74
N VAL A 133 16.57 7.78 -1.13
CA VAL A 133 16.27 7.92 0.29
C VAL A 133 15.12 8.91 0.44
N GLY A 134 14.10 8.51 1.18
CA GLY A 134 12.90 9.31 1.40
C GLY A 134 12.07 8.76 2.56
N GLY A 135 10.83 9.22 2.68
CA GLY A 135 9.95 8.82 3.75
C GLY A 135 8.59 9.52 3.72
N TRP A 136 7.84 9.30 4.78
CA TRP A 136 6.60 10.04 5.01
C TRP A 136 6.27 10.15 6.49
N THR A 137 5.42 11.11 6.80
CA THR A 137 4.83 11.30 8.12
C THR A 137 3.31 11.21 7.98
N SER A 138 2.67 10.27 8.67
CA SER A 138 1.21 10.17 8.82
C SER A 138 0.80 10.56 10.24
N VAL A 139 -0.06 11.57 10.34
CA VAL A 139 -0.64 12.03 11.61
C VAL A 139 -2.15 11.97 11.49
N GLY A 140 -2.79 11.19 12.36
CA GLY A 140 -4.21 10.88 12.25
C GLY A 140 -5.00 11.04 13.53
N TYR A 141 -6.32 10.98 13.38
CA TYR A 141 -7.30 11.01 14.46
C TYR A 141 -8.43 10.02 14.14
N HIS A 142 -8.98 9.41 15.18
CA HIS A 142 -10.19 8.60 15.09
C HIS A 142 -11.08 8.85 16.31
N SER A 143 -12.39 8.90 16.11
CA SER A 143 -13.37 9.28 17.15
C SER A 143 -13.70 8.18 18.15
N HIS A 144 -13.52 6.92 17.76
CA HIS A 144 -13.77 5.74 18.60
C HIS A 144 -12.62 4.75 18.45
N GLN A 145 -12.49 3.80 19.36
CA GLN A 145 -11.49 2.75 19.19
C GLN A 145 -11.86 1.87 18.00
N ASN A 146 -10.84 1.36 17.30
CA ASN A 146 -10.98 0.36 16.25
C ASN A 146 -10.20 -0.90 16.65
N PRO A 147 -10.72 -1.71 17.60
CA PRO A 147 -10.02 -2.92 18.05
C PRO A 147 -9.75 -3.88 16.90
N PHE A 148 -8.66 -4.65 17.01
CA PHE A 148 -8.28 -5.67 16.02
C PHE A 148 -8.10 -5.11 14.60
N SER A 149 -7.59 -3.88 14.54
CA SER A 149 -7.25 -3.15 13.34
C SER A 149 -6.21 -2.08 13.70
N PHE A 150 -5.76 -1.32 12.70
CA PHE A 150 -5.01 -0.08 12.94
C PHE A 150 -5.94 1.00 13.51
N ASN A 151 -5.34 2.11 13.98
CA ASN A 151 -6.04 3.26 14.55
C ASN A 151 -6.74 2.95 15.89
N THR A 152 -6.08 2.17 16.75
CA THR A 152 -6.61 1.67 18.03
C THR A 152 -6.85 2.78 19.07
N TYR A 153 -6.13 3.90 18.99
CA TYR A 153 -6.23 4.99 19.97
C TYR A 153 -7.26 6.04 19.56
N ASP A 154 -8.36 6.10 20.29
CA ASP A 154 -9.45 7.02 20.06
C ASP A 154 -9.21 8.40 20.69
N SER A 155 -9.98 9.37 20.21
CA SER A 155 -10.15 10.69 20.81
C SER A 155 -8.85 11.48 21.01
N ARG A 156 -7.81 11.17 20.22
CA ARG A 156 -6.52 11.85 20.26
C ARG A 156 -5.84 11.87 18.89
N VAL A 157 -5.07 12.92 18.66
CA VAL A 157 -4.17 13.02 17.50
C VAL A 157 -2.96 12.14 17.78
N GLN A 158 -2.61 11.29 16.82
CA GLN A 158 -1.51 10.34 16.94
C GLN A 158 -0.59 10.39 15.72
N LEU A 159 0.71 10.25 15.96
CA LEU A 159 1.67 9.97 14.90
C LEU A 159 1.54 8.48 14.56
N GLY A 160 0.84 8.20 13.46
CA GLY A 160 0.66 6.84 12.95
C GLY A 160 1.97 6.28 12.47
N GLN A 161 2.62 6.99 11.55
CA GLN A 161 3.86 6.56 10.92
C GLN A 161 4.80 7.74 10.71
N GLN A 162 5.99 7.67 11.30
CA GLN A 162 7.18 8.36 10.83
C GLN A 162 8.03 7.32 10.11
N TRP A 163 7.99 7.34 8.79
CA TRP A 163 8.62 6.36 7.93
C TRP A 163 9.86 6.93 7.26
N PHE A 164 10.90 6.10 7.14
CA PHE A 164 12.08 6.36 6.32
C PHE A 164 12.44 5.11 5.53
N PHE A 165 12.88 5.30 4.29
CA PHE A 165 13.40 4.22 3.47
C PHE A 165 14.72 4.60 2.80
N ALA A 166 15.51 3.58 2.50
CA ALA A 166 16.66 3.66 1.61
C ALA A 166 16.63 2.48 0.65
N GLU A 167 16.72 2.74 -0.65
CA GLU A 167 16.54 1.72 -1.70
C GLU A 167 17.53 1.89 -2.85
N LYS A 168 17.95 0.77 -3.43
CA LYS A 168 18.49 0.69 -4.77
C LYS A 168 17.71 -0.34 -5.57
N VAL A 169 17.19 0.05 -6.72
CA VAL A 169 16.52 -0.86 -7.65
C VAL A 169 17.56 -1.78 -8.29
N ALA A 170 17.29 -3.09 -8.32
CA ALA A 170 18.12 -4.05 -9.04
C ALA A 170 17.77 -4.03 -10.53
N ASP A 171 18.73 -3.70 -11.39
CA ASP A 171 18.55 -3.67 -12.84
C ASP A 171 19.27 -4.84 -13.51
N GLY A 172 18.49 -5.82 -13.96
CA GLY A 172 18.98 -7.02 -14.63
C GLY A 172 19.05 -6.92 -16.16
N SER A 173 18.73 -5.76 -16.76
CA SER A 173 18.58 -5.62 -18.22
C SER A 173 19.90 -5.82 -18.99
N GLU A 174 21.03 -5.43 -18.40
CA GLU A 174 22.36 -5.56 -18.97
C GLU A 174 23.22 -6.65 -18.31
N GLY A 175 22.58 -7.62 -17.62
CA GLY A 175 23.26 -8.72 -16.93
C GLY A 175 22.87 -8.80 -15.45
N LEU A 176 23.84 -9.02 -14.56
CA LEU A 176 23.56 -9.11 -13.13
C LEU A 176 23.38 -7.72 -12.50
N GLY A 177 22.16 -7.43 -12.06
CA GLY A 177 21.79 -6.26 -11.27
C GLY A 177 21.76 -6.55 -9.78
N PHE A 178 22.17 -5.58 -8.96
CA PHE A 178 22.09 -5.66 -7.50
C PHE A 178 21.39 -4.44 -6.92
N GLY A 179 20.46 -4.72 -6.03
CA GLY A 179 19.64 -3.75 -5.32
C GLY A 179 19.29 -4.23 -3.91
N GLY A 180 18.32 -3.57 -3.32
CA GLY A 180 17.84 -3.86 -1.98
C GLY A 180 17.15 -2.65 -1.36
N ARG A 181 16.46 -2.88 -0.25
CA ARG A 181 15.70 -1.85 0.44
C ARG A 181 15.70 -2.09 1.95
N ILE A 182 15.76 -0.98 2.68
CA ILE A 182 15.55 -0.93 4.13
C ILE A 182 14.45 0.09 4.40
N ASP A 183 13.46 -0.31 5.20
CA ASP A 183 12.41 0.55 5.71
C ASP A 183 12.46 0.58 7.24
N TYR A 184 12.31 1.77 7.81
CA TYR A 184 12.20 2.00 9.24
C TYR A 184 10.94 2.81 9.53
N VAL A 185 10.21 2.42 10.57
CA VAL A 185 9.02 3.13 11.02
C VAL A 185 9.05 3.35 12.53
N TYR A 186 8.63 4.54 12.95
CA TYR A 186 8.29 4.86 14.33
C TYR A 186 6.86 5.42 14.39
N GLY A 187 6.06 5.00 15.35
CA GLY A 187 4.68 5.48 15.48
C GLY A 187 3.77 4.50 16.19
N THR A 188 2.48 4.78 16.21
CA THR A 188 1.47 3.85 16.76
C THR A 188 1.24 2.63 15.87
N ASP A 189 1.58 2.72 14.59
CA ASP A 189 1.43 1.61 13.63
C ASP A 189 2.64 0.67 13.67
N ALA A 190 3.78 1.11 14.23
CA ALA A 190 5.02 0.33 14.19
C ALA A 190 4.93 -1.00 14.95
N PRO A 191 4.37 -1.09 16.17
CA PRO A 191 4.19 -2.36 16.88
C PRO A 191 3.41 -3.41 16.07
N ASP A 192 2.41 -2.98 15.30
CA ASP A 192 1.63 -3.87 14.43
C ASP A 192 2.45 -4.43 13.26
N THR A 193 3.69 -3.97 13.03
CA THR A 193 4.52 -4.32 11.86
C THR A 193 5.85 -4.98 12.24
N GLN A 194 6.11 -5.12 13.53
CA GLN A 194 7.26 -5.83 14.07
C GLN A 194 7.18 -7.33 13.76
N ALA A 195 8.24 -8.07 14.04
CA ALA A 195 8.33 -9.52 13.89
C ALA A 195 7.55 -10.30 14.97
N PHE A 196 6.26 -10.01 15.15
CA PHE A 196 5.38 -10.61 16.18
C PHE A 196 5.13 -12.11 16.01
N GLY A 197 5.42 -12.67 14.83
CA GLY A 197 5.45 -14.12 14.62
C GLY A 197 6.53 -14.81 15.46
N THR A 198 7.58 -14.08 15.85
CA THR A 198 8.71 -14.57 16.65
C THR A 198 8.87 -13.77 17.94
N PRO A 199 8.08 -14.05 19.01
CA PRO A 199 8.07 -13.21 20.19
C PRO A 199 9.44 -12.99 20.84
N GLY A 200 9.76 -11.73 21.15
CA GLY A 200 10.99 -11.28 21.77
C GLY A 200 12.24 -11.44 20.89
N ARG A 201 12.08 -11.42 19.56
CA ARG A 201 13.17 -11.53 18.58
C ARG A 201 13.14 -10.39 17.57
N PHE A 202 14.29 -10.14 16.94
CA PHE A 202 14.49 -9.05 15.99
C PHE A 202 14.02 -7.69 16.54
N ASP A 203 12.89 -7.16 16.06
CA ASP A 203 12.32 -5.87 16.44
C ASP A 203 11.02 -5.96 17.27
N ASP A 204 10.53 -7.16 17.60
CA ASP A 204 9.29 -7.39 18.39
C ASP A 204 9.29 -6.82 19.82
N SER A 205 10.47 -6.40 20.30
CA SER A 205 10.60 -5.78 21.63
C SER A 205 10.89 -4.29 21.57
N TRP A 206 10.82 -3.68 20.40
CA TRP A 206 11.18 -2.28 20.19
C TRP A 206 10.00 -1.34 20.46
N ASP A 207 9.21 -1.66 21.48
CA ASP A 207 8.13 -0.82 21.96
C ASP A 207 8.66 0.40 22.71
N ASN A 208 7.90 1.49 22.63
CA ASN A 208 8.08 2.72 23.38
C ASN A 208 6.80 3.04 24.16
N GLY A 209 6.71 2.46 25.36
CA GLY A 209 5.52 2.56 26.21
C GLY A 209 4.40 1.64 25.72
N GLY A 210 3.15 2.00 26.05
CA GLY A 210 1.99 1.15 25.72
C GLY A 210 1.36 1.40 24.35
N ALA A 211 1.92 2.31 23.54
CA ALA A 211 1.26 2.76 22.32
C ALA A 211 2.16 2.96 21.09
N TYR A 212 3.41 3.36 21.30
CA TYR A 212 4.35 3.62 20.21
C TYR A 212 5.38 2.51 20.15
N GLY A 213 6.03 2.35 19.00
CA GLY A 213 7.18 1.45 18.86
C GLY A 213 8.01 1.80 17.64
N HIS A 214 9.03 0.98 17.41
CA HIS A 214 9.88 1.01 16.23
C HIS A 214 9.77 -0.32 15.49
N ALA A 215 9.90 -0.32 14.17
CA ALA A 215 10.00 -1.55 13.40
C ALA A 215 10.91 -1.37 12.17
N LEU A 216 11.45 -2.50 11.70
CA LEU A 216 12.17 -2.65 10.43
C LEU A 216 11.39 -3.60 9.52
N PRO A 217 10.27 -3.14 8.93
CA PRO A 217 9.35 -3.99 8.18
C PRO A 217 9.95 -4.54 6.88
N GLN A 218 10.94 -3.88 6.29
CA GLN A 218 11.69 -4.40 5.15
C GLN A 218 13.18 -4.24 5.38
N VAL A 219 13.92 -5.32 5.16
CA VAL A 219 15.39 -5.38 5.15
C VAL A 219 15.77 -6.50 4.19
N TYR A 220 15.95 -6.19 2.91
CA TYR A 220 16.28 -7.20 1.90
C TYR A 220 17.33 -6.71 0.89
N GLY A 221 18.08 -7.66 0.35
CA GLY A 221 18.85 -7.51 -0.87
C GLY A 221 18.09 -8.09 -2.06
N GLU A 222 18.37 -7.58 -3.26
CA GLU A 222 17.77 -8.06 -4.49
C GLU A 222 18.84 -8.27 -5.56
N VAL A 223 18.71 -9.37 -6.31
CA VAL A 223 19.50 -9.65 -7.50
C VAL A 223 18.56 -9.81 -8.69
N ALA A 224 18.90 -9.23 -9.83
CA ALA A 224 18.12 -9.29 -11.05
C ALA A 224 18.99 -9.74 -12.23
N SER A 225 18.40 -10.47 -13.18
CA SER A 225 19.03 -10.91 -14.43
C SER A 225 17.97 -11.16 -15.49
N GLY A 226 17.95 -10.33 -16.54
CA GLY A 226 16.88 -10.34 -17.53
C GLY A 226 15.51 -10.23 -16.86
N ASP A 227 14.63 -11.18 -17.13
CA ASP A 227 13.25 -11.22 -16.66
C ASP A 227 13.07 -11.78 -15.24
N LEU A 228 14.14 -12.23 -14.59
CA LEU A 228 14.12 -12.81 -13.25
C LEU A 228 14.70 -11.83 -12.22
N SER A 229 13.96 -11.58 -11.14
CA SER A 229 14.51 -10.97 -9.92
C SER A 229 14.28 -11.86 -8.69
N MET A 230 15.17 -11.76 -7.71
CA MET A 230 15.08 -12.50 -6.46
C MET A 230 15.38 -11.58 -5.28
N LYS A 231 14.40 -11.40 -4.40
CA LYS A 231 14.55 -10.73 -3.10
C LYS A 231 14.95 -11.75 -2.05
N ILE A 232 15.93 -11.39 -1.20
CA ILE A 232 16.41 -12.22 -0.09
C ILE A 232 16.51 -11.35 1.16
N GLY A 233 15.80 -11.74 2.21
CA GLY A 233 15.72 -11.00 3.47
C GLY A 233 14.29 -10.87 3.96
N ARG A 234 13.99 -9.79 4.69
CA ARG A 234 12.66 -9.44 5.21
C ARG A 234 11.95 -8.48 4.27
N PHE A 235 10.75 -8.79 3.83
CA PHE A 235 9.96 -8.00 2.89
C PHE A 235 8.47 -8.12 3.18
N PHE A 236 7.66 -7.17 2.71
CA PHE A 236 6.20 -7.26 2.84
C PHE A 236 5.62 -8.45 2.09
N THR A 237 4.46 -8.91 2.54
CA THR A 237 3.73 -9.96 1.84
C THR A 237 3.31 -9.55 0.42
N ILE A 238 3.08 -10.56 -0.42
CA ILE A 238 2.41 -10.43 -1.72
C ILE A 238 0.90 -10.67 -1.63
N VAL A 239 0.39 -10.97 -0.42
CA VAL A 239 -1.02 -11.24 -0.15
C VAL A 239 -1.78 -9.93 0.03
N GLY A 240 -2.98 -9.85 -0.53
CA GLY A 240 -3.91 -8.75 -0.30
C GLY A 240 -3.70 -7.48 -1.12
N ASN A 241 -4.57 -6.49 -0.86
CA ASN A 241 -4.63 -5.19 -1.53
C ASN A 241 -4.22 -4.01 -0.64
N GLU A 242 -4.29 -4.16 0.68
CA GLU A 242 -3.83 -3.11 1.59
C GLU A 242 -2.39 -3.37 2.01
N VAL A 243 -1.69 -2.30 2.38
CA VAL A 243 -0.28 -2.35 2.76
C VAL A 243 -0.02 -1.57 4.03
N VAL A 244 1.00 -1.95 4.78
CA VAL A 244 1.38 -1.27 6.03
C VAL A 244 1.51 0.25 5.84
N GLY A 245 2.34 0.70 4.90
CA GLY A 245 2.62 2.13 4.78
C GLY A 245 1.39 2.95 4.35
N ALA A 246 1.21 4.10 5.01
CA ALA A 246 0.05 4.96 4.84
C ALA A 246 -0.15 5.40 3.39
N THR A 247 0.93 5.66 2.66
CA THR A 247 0.94 6.18 1.28
C THR A 247 0.27 5.27 0.27
N GLY A 248 0.25 3.95 0.50
CA GLY A 248 -0.37 3.00 -0.43
C GLY A 248 -1.90 2.93 -0.37
N ASN A 249 -2.54 3.48 0.65
CA ASN A 249 -3.95 3.16 0.92
C ASN A 249 -4.86 4.34 0.61
N PHE A 250 -6.01 4.07 0.01
CA PHE A 250 -7.02 5.11 -0.22
C PHE A 250 -7.56 5.67 1.09
N PHE A 251 -7.86 4.77 2.03
CA PHE A 251 -8.46 5.05 3.33
C PHE A 251 -7.40 5.10 4.42
N TYR A 252 -7.68 5.88 5.46
CA TYR A 252 -6.89 5.91 6.68
C TYR A 252 -7.09 4.61 7.48
N SER A 253 -8.33 4.15 7.65
CA SER A 253 -8.61 2.89 8.36
C SER A 253 -8.48 1.67 7.46
N ARG A 254 -8.20 0.51 8.09
CA ARG A 254 -7.87 -0.73 7.37
C ARG A 254 -8.99 -1.75 7.36
N GLN A 255 -9.01 -2.60 6.35
CA GLN A 255 -9.92 -3.74 6.29
C GLN A 255 -9.56 -4.74 7.40
N PHE A 256 -10.56 -5.43 7.97
CA PHE A 256 -10.33 -6.42 9.02
C PHE A 256 -9.60 -7.66 8.49
N THR A 257 -9.81 -8.01 7.22
CA THR A 257 -9.14 -9.10 6.52
C THR A 257 -7.62 -8.92 6.52
N PHE A 258 -7.15 -7.70 6.19
CA PHE A 258 -5.73 -7.33 6.22
C PHE A 258 -5.14 -7.58 7.60
N TYR A 259 -5.77 -7.05 8.65
CA TYR A 259 -5.20 -7.14 9.99
C TYR A 259 -5.27 -8.56 10.61
N ASN A 260 -6.31 -9.35 10.29
CA ASN A 260 -6.62 -10.57 11.04
C ASN A 260 -6.39 -11.87 10.25
N ALA A 261 -6.27 -11.80 8.92
CA ALA A 261 -6.22 -12.97 8.04
C ALA A 261 -5.07 -12.96 7.02
N GLU A 262 -4.29 -11.88 6.96
CA GLU A 262 -3.13 -11.75 6.07
C GLU A 262 -1.86 -11.59 6.92
N PRO A 263 -0.70 -12.10 6.48
CA PRO A 263 0.59 -11.70 7.05
C PRO A 263 0.94 -10.30 6.57
N PHE A 264 1.73 -9.55 7.33
CA PHE A 264 2.28 -8.28 6.84
C PHE A 264 3.65 -8.46 6.21
N THR A 265 4.47 -9.32 6.82
CA THR A 265 5.87 -9.49 6.44
C THR A 265 6.27 -10.95 6.35
N HIS A 266 7.30 -11.20 5.55
CA HIS A 266 7.97 -12.48 5.45
C HIS A 266 9.48 -12.29 5.48
N THR A 267 10.19 -13.27 6.01
CA THR A 267 11.64 -13.38 5.84
C THR A 267 11.98 -14.65 5.08
N GLY A 268 12.75 -14.53 4.00
CA GLY A 268 13.10 -15.66 3.15
C GLY A 268 13.62 -15.22 1.78
N ALA A 269 13.24 -15.95 0.74
CA ALA A 269 13.58 -15.65 -0.64
C ALA A 269 12.32 -15.68 -1.52
N LEU A 270 12.11 -14.63 -2.32
CA LEU A 270 11.00 -14.51 -3.25
C LEU A 270 11.52 -14.17 -4.64
N GLY A 271 11.24 -15.03 -5.61
CA GLY A 271 11.50 -14.81 -7.03
C GLY A 271 10.30 -14.21 -7.73
N THR A 272 10.57 -13.28 -8.65
CA THR A 272 9.61 -12.73 -9.62
C THR A 272 10.13 -13.00 -11.02
N TYR A 273 9.30 -13.57 -11.88
CA TYR A 273 9.64 -13.84 -13.27
C TYR A 273 8.63 -13.17 -14.21
N ASN A 274 9.11 -12.26 -15.05
CA ASN A 274 8.32 -11.64 -16.12
C ASN A 274 8.23 -12.63 -17.29
N VAL A 275 7.05 -13.21 -17.52
CA VAL A 275 6.86 -14.16 -18.63
C VAL A 275 6.69 -13.41 -19.95
N ASP A 276 5.96 -12.29 -19.89
CA ASP A 276 5.69 -11.35 -20.98
C ASP A 276 5.30 -9.99 -20.36
N ASP A 277 4.99 -8.99 -21.20
CA ASP A 277 4.63 -7.63 -20.76
C ASP A 277 3.38 -7.59 -19.86
N ASP A 278 2.52 -8.61 -19.92
CA ASP A 278 1.26 -8.66 -19.18
C ASP A 278 1.32 -9.60 -17.96
N THR A 279 2.31 -10.50 -17.87
CA THR A 279 2.32 -11.62 -16.93
C THR A 279 3.58 -11.67 -16.08
N GLN A 280 3.37 -11.74 -14.77
CA GLN A 280 4.41 -11.98 -13.80
C GLN A 280 4.06 -13.20 -12.95
N LEU A 281 5.04 -14.05 -12.69
CA LEU A 281 4.92 -15.19 -11.79
C LEU A 281 5.73 -14.94 -10.52
N TYR A 282 5.19 -15.37 -9.38
CA TYR A 282 5.84 -15.27 -8.08
C TYR A 282 6.04 -16.65 -7.49
N GLY A 283 7.21 -16.86 -6.88
CA GLY A 283 7.52 -18.11 -6.21
C GLY A 283 8.63 -17.93 -5.19
N GLY A 284 8.41 -18.37 -3.96
CA GLY A 284 9.38 -18.12 -2.89
C GLY A 284 9.20 -19.01 -1.68
N TYR A 285 10.27 -19.18 -0.92
CA TYR A 285 10.25 -19.82 0.39
C TYR A 285 10.40 -18.77 1.47
N VAL A 286 9.60 -18.87 2.54
CA VAL A 286 9.63 -17.96 3.67
C VAL A 286 9.52 -18.70 4.99
N MET A 287 10.14 -18.13 6.02
CA MET A 287 10.27 -18.71 7.35
C MET A 287 9.01 -18.46 8.20
N GLY A 288 7.84 -18.82 7.70
CA GLY A 288 6.54 -18.56 8.33
C GLY A 288 6.01 -17.12 8.12
N TRP A 289 5.00 -16.75 8.91
CA TRP A 289 4.37 -15.44 8.88
C TRP A 289 5.00 -14.52 9.91
N ASP A 290 5.16 -13.25 9.55
CA ASP A 290 5.55 -12.14 10.42
C ASP A 290 6.80 -12.43 11.25
N SER A 291 7.73 -13.16 10.66
CA SER A 291 8.98 -13.58 11.28
C SER A 291 10.11 -12.61 11.00
N GLY A 292 10.95 -12.38 12.00
CA GLY A 292 12.23 -11.70 11.82
C GLY A 292 13.23 -12.60 11.08
N PHE A 293 14.49 -12.55 11.46
CA PHE A 293 15.53 -13.45 10.90
C PHE A 293 15.64 -14.80 11.64
N ASP A 294 14.72 -15.06 12.57
CA ASP A 294 14.55 -16.34 13.24
C ASP A 294 13.50 -17.18 12.52
N ASP A 295 13.73 -18.50 12.46
CA ASP A 295 12.78 -19.44 11.89
C ASP A 295 11.46 -19.48 12.69
N ASN A 296 10.34 -19.23 12.00
CA ASN A 296 8.97 -19.34 12.49
C ASN A 296 8.13 -20.40 11.74
N GLY A 297 8.74 -21.23 10.92
CA GLY A 297 8.05 -22.24 10.12
C GLY A 297 8.53 -22.25 8.68
N ASP A 298 7.88 -23.07 7.85
CA ASP A 298 8.22 -23.21 6.43
C ASP A 298 6.97 -22.97 5.58
N ALA A 299 6.93 -21.87 4.85
CA ALA A 299 5.84 -21.56 3.93
C ALA A 299 6.35 -21.27 2.52
N TYR A 300 5.56 -21.68 1.53
CA TYR A 300 5.77 -21.39 0.13
C TYR A 300 4.84 -20.26 -0.29
N LEU A 301 5.42 -19.17 -0.79
CA LEU A 301 4.71 -18.09 -1.45
C LEU A 301 4.59 -18.40 -2.93
N SER A 302 3.40 -18.19 -3.50
CA SER A 302 3.21 -18.30 -4.94
C SER A 302 2.08 -17.42 -5.42
N GLY A 303 2.12 -17.06 -6.69
CA GLY A 303 1.08 -16.24 -7.30
C GLY A 303 1.39 -15.84 -8.73
N PHE A 304 0.51 -15.02 -9.28
CA PHE A 304 0.73 -14.34 -10.55
C PHE A 304 0.04 -12.98 -10.57
N LYS A 305 0.55 -12.08 -11.41
CA LYS A 305 -0.16 -10.90 -11.90
C LYS A 305 -0.40 -11.09 -13.39
N ARG A 306 -1.60 -10.80 -13.86
CA ARG A 306 -1.94 -10.79 -15.28
C ARG A 306 -2.78 -9.56 -15.62
N VAL A 307 -2.30 -8.77 -16.58
CA VAL A 307 -3.12 -7.79 -17.28
C VAL A 307 -3.95 -8.55 -18.33
N LEU A 308 -5.28 -8.50 -18.17
CA LEU A 308 -6.22 -9.18 -19.06
C LEU A 308 -6.69 -8.27 -20.19
N SER A 309 -6.74 -6.97 -19.94
CA SER A 309 -7.00 -5.90 -20.90
C SER A 309 -6.53 -4.55 -20.33
N ASP A 310 -6.61 -3.49 -21.14
CA ASP A 310 -6.24 -2.11 -20.76
C ASP A 310 -6.89 -1.62 -19.45
N ASP A 311 -8.05 -2.17 -19.10
CA ASP A 311 -8.82 -1.78 -17.91
C ASP A 311 -8.98 -2.91 -16.89
N LEU A 312 -8.38 -4.09 -17.07
CA LEU A 312 -8.56 -5.22 -16.15
C LEU A 312 -7.25 -5.90 -15.80
N THR A 313 -6.89 -5.86 -14.52
CA THR A 313 -5.76 -6.59 -13.94
C THR A 313 -6.24 -7.58 -12.88
N VAL A 314 -5.64 -8.76 -12.87
CA VAL A 314 -5.86 -9.79 -11.85
C VAL A 314 -4.54 -10.13 -11.19
N VAL A 315 -4.54 -10.16 -9.86
CA VAL A 315 -3.43 -10.64 -9.04
C VAL A 315 -3.96 -11.77 -8.19
N TYR A 316 -3.33 -12.93 -8.28
CA TYR A 316 -3.54 -14.03 -7.37
C TYR A 316 -2.27 -14.27 -6.56
N SER A 317 -2.41 -14.44 -5.26
CA SER A 317 -1.31 -14.76 -4.37
C SER A 317 -1.74 -15.76 -3.30
N SER A 318 -0.76 -16.48 -2.77
CA SER A 318 -0.99 -17.50 -1.76
C SER A 318 0.25 -17.73 -0.92
N ALA A 319 0.02 -18.14 0.32
CA ALA A 319 1.04 -18.72 1.19
C ALA A 319 0.55 -20.07 1.67
N LEU A 320 1.34 -21.13 1.50
CA LEU A 320 0.99 -22.50 1.89
C LEU A 320 2.12 -23.10 2.74
N GLY A 321 1.80 -23.67 3.90
CA GLY A 321 2.80 -24.35 4.73
C GLY A 321 2.58 -24.15 6.23
N ARG A 322 3.67 -24.00 6.98
CA ARG A 322 3.67 -23.74 8.42
C ARG A 322 3.92 -22.25 8.64
N PHE A 323 2.94 -21.57 9.22
CA PHE A 323 2.92 -20.13 9.41
C PHE A 323 3.53 -19.71 10.75
N GLY A 324 3.48 -20.60 11.75
CA GLY A 324 4.08 -20.41 13.06
C GLY A 324 4.52 -21.76 13.64
N ASP A 325 5.79 -21.90 14.04
CA ASP A 325 6.32 -23.09 14.72
C ASP A 325 6.86 -22.76 16.13
N ARG A 326 7.07 -21.47 16.43
CA ARG A 326 7.64 -21.02 17.70
C ARG A 326 6.62 -20.83 18.81
N THR A 327 5.39 -20.52 18.44
CA THR A 327 4.30 -20.22 19.37
C THR A 327 3.22 -21.28 19.27
N ASP A 328 2.59 -21.60 20.40
CA ASP A 328 1.38 -22.42 20.42
C ASP A 328 0.24 -21.58 19.82
N PRO A 329 -0.53 -22.11 18.85
CA PRO A 329 -0.80 -23.54 18.63
C PRO A 329 -0.05 -24.21 17.45
N ARG A 330 1.08 -23.63 17.03
CA ARG A 330 1.86 -23.92 15.81
C ARG A 330 1.01 -24.12 14.56
N GLU A 331 0.79 -23.01 13.89
CA GLU A 331 -0.17 -22.89 12.82
C GLU A 331 0.37 -23.38 11.48
N ARG A 332 -0.45 -24.15 10.76
CA ARG A 332 -0.17 -24.61 9.40
C ARG A 332 -1.42 -24.61 8.54
N GLY A 333 -1.28 -24.35 7.25
CA GLY A 333 -2.42 -24.30 6.34
C GLY A 333 -2.13 -23.53 5.06
N GLY A 334 -3.11 -22.76 4.63
CA GLY A 334 -3.04 -21.97 3.41
C GLY A 334 -3.84 -20.67 3.50
N VAL A 335 -3.33 -19.62 2.85
CA VAL A 335 -4.10 -18.44 2.46
C VAL A 335 -4.10 -18.33 0.94
N HIS A 336 -5.24 -17.99 0.36
CA HIS A 336 -5.38 -17.59 -1.04
C HIS A 336 -6.01 -16.21 -1.10
N SER A 337 -5.42 -15.31 -1.87
CA SER A 337 -5.93 -13.97 -2.13
C SER A 337 -6.06 -13.74 -3.62
N LEU A 338 -7.19 -13.18 -4.04
CA LEU A 338 -7.47 -12.78 -5.41
C LEU A 338 -7.86 -11.31 -5.41
N VAL A 339 -7.05 -10.48 -6.04
CA VAL A 339 -7.32 -9.05 -6.26
C VAL A 339 -7.64 -8.81 -7.73
N LEU A 340 -8.81 -8.28 -8.01
CA LEU A 340 -9.24 -7.82 -9.32
C LEU A 340 -9.32 -6.30 -9.31
N THR A 341 -8.69 -5.66 -10.29
CA THR A 341 -8.74 -4.20 -10.47
C THR A 341 -9.31 -3.90 -11.84
N ALA A 342 -10.44 -3.19 -11.87
CA ALA A 342 -11.17 -2.85 -13.09
C ALA A 342 -11.38 -1.33 -13.23
N GLY A 343 -10.91 -0.74 -14.32
CA GLY A 343 -11.33 0.58 -14.78
C GLY A 343 -12.72 0.48 -15.39
N LEU A 344 -13.76 0.88 -14.66
CA LEU A 344 -15.14 0.86 -15.16
C LEU A 344 -15.40 2.01 -16.13
N THR A 345 -14.72 3.15 -15.91
CA THR A 345 -14.68 4.32 -16.80
C THR A 345 -13.33 5.02 -16.63
N GLU A 346 -13.07 6.10 -17.37
CA GLU A 346 -11.86 6.93 -17.20
C GLU A 346 -11.65 7.47 -15.77
N LYS A 347 -12.73 7.65 -15.01
CA LYS A 347 -12.71 8.24 -13.65
C LYS A 347 -13.14 7.26 -12.56
N LEU A 348 -13.60 6.05 -12.90
CA LEU A 348 -14.20 5.12 -11.95
C LEU A 348 -13.43 3.81 -11.93
N THR A 349 -12.80 3.52 -10.80
CA THR A 349 -12.06 2.28 -10.56
C THR A 349 -12.81 1.41 -9.54
N TYR A 350 -12.94 0.13 -9.86
CA TYR A 350 -13.46 -0.89 -8.96
C TYR A 350 -12.34 -1.87 -8.61
N ILE A 351 -12.17 -2.16 -7.32
CA ILE A 351 -11.24 -3.18 -6.84
C ILE A 351 -12.03 -4.19 -6.03
N ASN A 352 -11.85 -5.48 -6.32
CA ASN A 352 -12.32 -6.55 -5.45
C ASN A 352 -11.14 -7.35 -4.93
N GLN A 353 -11.11 -7.57 -3.62
CA GLN A 353 -10.23 -8.54 -2.99
C GLN A 353 -11.08 -9.69 -2.42
N THR A 354 -10.66 -10.93 -2.64
CA THR A 354 -11.24 -12.11 -2.02
C THR A 354 -10.14 -12.96 -1.39
N ASP A 355 -10.27 -13.19 -0.10
CA ASP A 355 -9.29 -13.92 0.71
C ASP A 355 -9.92 -15.14 1.37
N VAL A 356 -9.21 -16.26 1.35
CA VAL A 356 -9.59 -17.49 2.04
C VAL A 356 -8.42 -18.00 2.85
N LEU A 357 -8.57 -18.05 4.17
CA LEU A 357 -7.59 -18.61 5.09
C LEU A 357 -8.15 -19.92 5.67
N PHE A 358 -7.34 -20.97 5.65
CA PHE A 358 -7.67 -22.23 6.31
C PHE A 358 -6.42 -22.78 6.99
N THR A 359 -6.45 -22.85 8.30
CA THR A 359 -5.31 -23.33 9.08
C THR A 359 -5.73 -24.30 10.17
N ARG A 360 -4.74 -25.05 10.64
CA ARG A 360 -4.88 -26.03 11.70
C ARG A 360 -3.75 -25.88 12.70
N ASN A 361 -4.02 -26.27 13.93
CA ASN A 361 -3.00 -26.40 14.96
C ASN A 361 -2.21 -27.71 14.86
N VAL A 362 -1.29 -27.91 15.81
CA VAL A 362 -0.54 -29.17 15.99
C VAL A 362 -1.45 -30.41 16.12
N SER A 363 -2.60 -30.28 16.78
CA SER A 363 -3.55 -31.39 17.00
C SER A 363 -4.41 -31.72 15.76
N GLY A 364 -4.39 -30.86 14.74
CA GLY A 364 -5.19 -30.99 13.52
C GLY A 364 -6.58 -30.34 13.59
N ALA A 365 -6.93 -29.71 14.72
CA ALA A 365 -8.14 -28.90 14.85
C ALA A 365 -8.04 -27.62 14.01
N ALA A 366 -9.17 -27.11 13.53
CA ALA A 366 -9.22 -25.87 12.76
C ALA A 366 -8.81 -24.69 13.64
N HIS A 367 -7.74 -24.00 13.25
CA HIS A 367 -7.17 -22.88 14.01
C HIS A 367 -7.76 -21.56 13.53
N ARG A 368 -7.55 -21.16 12.27
CA ARG A 368 -8.20 -20.02 11.63
C ARG A 368 -8.89 -20.49 10.35
N ASN A 369 -10.16 -20.13 10.19
CA ASN A 369 -10.91 -20.34 8.97
C ASN A 369 -11.63 -19.03 8.64
N THR A 370 -11.20 -18.33 7.60
CA THR A 370 -11.76 -17.02 7.25
C THR A 370 -12.07 -16.91 5.78
N PHE A 371 -13.04 -16.05 5.48
CA PHE A 371 -13.40 -15.61 4.16
C PHE A 371 -13.58 -14.08 4.19
N GLY A 372 -12.73 -13.36 3.46
CA GLY A 372 -12.83 -11.92 3.28
C GLY A 372 -13.27 -11.60 1.86
N ASN A 373 -14.26 -10.71 1.69
CA ASN A 373 -14.64 -10.19 0.38
C ASN A 373 -14.82 -8.67 0.48
N ILE A 374 -13.89 -7.96 -0.15
CA ILE A 374 -13.74 -6.51 -0.01
C ILE A 374 -13.93 -5.87 -1.37
N HIS A 375 -14.66 -4.76 -1.40
CA HIS A 375 -15.00 -4.01 -2.58
C HIS A 375 -14.64 -2.55 -2.38
N TYR A 376 -13.80 -2.02 -3.25
CA TYR A 376 -13.54 -0.60 -3.35
C TYR A 376 -14.20 -0.06 -4.61
N LEU A 377 -14.80 1.12 -4.50
CA LEU A 377 -15.20 1.92 -5.65
C LEU A 377 -14.66 3.32 -5.46
N ILE A 378 -13.78 3.74 -6.36
CA ILE A 378 -13.04 4.99 -6.27
C ILE A 378 -13.35 5.82 -7.50
N TYR A 379 -13.81 7.04 -7.27
CA TYR A 379 -14.16 8.01 -8.30
C TYR A 379 -13.22 9.20 -8.24
N GLN A 380 -12.44 9.41 -9.31
CA GLN A 380 -11.55 10.55 -9.46
C GLN A 380 -12.33 11.76 -9.95
N LEU A 381 -12.55 12.78 -9.11
CA LEU A 381 -13.27 13.98 -9.54
C LEU A 381 -12.38 14.83 -10.44
N ASN A 382 -11.18 15.12 -9.93
CA ASN A 382 -10.11 15.91 -10.55
C ASN A 382 -8.76 15.46 -9.97
N ASP A 383 -7.65 16.04 -10.39
CA ASP A 383 -6.29 15.61 -10.01
C ASP A 383 -5.98 15.66 -8.50
N CYS A 384 -6.75 16.43 -7.72
CA CYS A 384 -6.55 16.60 -6.29
C CYS A 384 -7.59 15.90 -5.42
N VAL A 385 -8.76 15.55 -5.96
CA VAL A 385 -9.87 15.02 -5.17
C VAL A 385 -10.37 13.71 -5.76
N SER A 386 -10.36 12.68 -4.92
CA SER A 386 -10.99 11.40 -5.19
C SER A 386 -12.00 11.09 -4.09
N LEU A 387 -13.13 10.52 -4.46
CA LEU A 387 -14.10 9.94 -3.52
C LEU A 387 -13.98 8.44 -3.54
N GLY A 388 -14.05 7.81 -2.37
CA GLY A 388 -13.99 6.37 -2.26
C GLY A 388 -15.07 5.82 -1.35
N GLN A 389 -15.47 4.59 -1.65
CA GLN A 389 -16.12 3.71 -0.70
C GLN A 389 -15.40 2.36 -0.62
N ARG A 390 -15.41 1.74 0.55
CA ARG A 390 -15.00 0.36 0.80
C ARG A 390 -16.13 -0.37 1.52
N PHE A 391 -16.52 -1.54 1.01
CA PHE A 391 -17.38 -2.48 1.74
C PHE A 391 -16.63 -3.79 1.93
N GLU A 392 -16.65 -4.33 3.13
CA GLU A 392 -16.03 -5.59 3.50
C GLU A 392 -17.06 -6.49 4.19
N TRP A 393 -17.13 -7.73 3.72
CA TRP A 393 -17.67 -8.86 4.48
C TRP A 393 -16.50 -9.71 4.93
N PHE A 394 -16.30 -9.78 6.25
CA PHE A 394 -15.30 -10.63 6.87
C PHE A 394 -16.00 -11.73 7.67
N ASN A 395 -15.83 -12.95 7.22
CA ASN A 395 -16.33 -14.14 7.87
C ASN A 395 -15.16 -14.88 8.52
N TYR A 396 -15.30 -15.29 9.77
CA TYR A 396 -14.21 -15.92 10.50
C TYR A 396 -14.70 -16.96 11.52
N GLY A 397 -13.84 -17.92 11.83
CA GLY A 397 -14.06 -18.94 12.86
C GLY A 397 -12.80 -19.76 13.12
N GLY A 398 -12.89 -20.67 14.09
CA GLY A 398 -11.76 -21.48 14.58
C GLY A 398 -11.19 -20.96 15.89
N GLU A 399 -10.47 -21.82 16.61
CA GLU A 399 -9.99 -21.54 17.98
C GLU A 399 -8.93 -20.43 18.07
N GLY A 400 -8.30 -20.08 16.95
CA GLY A 400 -7.35 -18.95 16.86
C GLY A 400 -7.97 -17.60 17.09
N PHE A 401 -9.29 -17.54 16.91
CA PHE A 401 -10.13 -16.44 17.25
C PHE A 401 -10.85 -16.73 18.58
N SER A 402 -10.26 -17.39 19.58
CA SER A 402 -10.99 -17.70 20.85
C SER A 402 -10.18 -17.65 22.16
N ALA A 403 -9.04 -16.93 22.25
CA ALA A 403 -8.20 -16.94 23.47
C ALA A 403 -8.12 -15.60 24.24
N GLY A 404 -8.52 -15.60 25.52
CA GLY A 404 -8.47 -14.44 26.44
C GLY A 404 -9.78 -13.64 26.51
N SER A 405 -9.94 -12.78 27.53
CA SER A 405 -11.23 -12.24 28.05
C SER A 405 -12.17 -11.51 27.07
N ASN A 406 -11.81 -11.37 25.79
CA ASN A 406 -12.72 -11.21 24.66
C ASN A 406 -11.93 -11.19 23.35
N ARG A 407 -11.39 -12.33 22.92
CA ARG A 407 -10.91 -12.49 21.53
C ARG A 407 -11.80 -13.49 20.80
N PHE A 408 -13.06 -13.10 20.55
CA PHE A 408 -14.14 -13.76 19.81
C PHE A 408 -14.77 -15.03 20.46
N ALA A 409 -15.98 -14.87 21.01
CA ALA A 409 -16.70 -15.92 21.69
C ALA A 409 -17.17 -17.03 20.72
N GLY A 410 -16.41 -18.14 20.66
CA GLY A 410 -16.88 -19.44 20.17
C GLY A 410 -16.30 -19.90 18.84
N ASN A 411 -16.26 -21.22 18.66
CA ASN A 411 -15.87 -21.94 17.43
C ASN A 411 -16.93 -21.80 16.31
N SER A 412 -17.63 -20.67 16.27
CA SER A 412 -18.73 -20.39 15.36
C SER A 412 -18.24 -19.61 14.14
N ASN A 413 -18.94 -19.82 13.02
CA ASN A 413 -18.71 -19.09 11.80
C ASN A 413 -19.41 -17.74 11.89
N ASN A 414 -18.65 -16.65 12.00
CA ASN A 414 -19.14 -15.34 12.43
C ASN A 414 -19.02 -14.33 11.29
N ASP A 415 -20.06 -13.51 11.09
CA ASP A 415 -20.09 -12.49 10.05
C ASP A 415 -19.87 -11.09 10.64
N LEU A 416 -18.92 -10.38 10.08
CA LEU A 416 -18.62 -8.98 10.35
C LEU A 416 -18.74 -8.19 9.05
N TYR A 417 -19.36 -7.02 9.13
CA TYR A 417 -19.47 -6.11 7.99
C TYR A 417 -18.85 -4.75 8.33
N ASN A 418 -18.12 -4.20 7.37
CA ASN A 418 -17.47 -2.90 7.50
C ASN A 418 -17.72 -2.08 6.24
N TYR A 419 -18.18 -0.85 6.41
CA TYR A 419 -18.40 0.09 5.33
C TYR A 419 -17.65 1.39 5.62
N THR A 420 -16.80 1.84 4.71
CA THR A 420 -16.05 3.08 4.83
C THR A 420 -16.36 3.97 3.62
N VAL A 421 -16.60 5.25 3.85
CA VAL A 421 -16.68 6.28 2.81
C VAL A 421 -15.77 7.42 3.15
N GLY A 422 -15.15 8.03 2.16
CA GLY A 422 -14.14 9.05 2.43
C GLY A 422 -13.68 9.80 1.20
N VAL A 423 -12.88 10.81 1.47
CA VAL A 423 -12.26 11.68 0.47
C VAL A 423 -10.75 11.48 0.55
N ASN A 424 -10.09 11.39 -0.59
CA ASN A 424 -8.65 11.56 -0.69
C ASN A 424 -8.38 12.92 -1.33
N TYR A 425 -7.87 13.87 -0.54
CA TYR A 425 -7.57 15.23 -0.98
C TYR A 425 -6.08 15.48 -0.99
N ARG A 426 -5.49 15.59 -2.18
CA ARG A 426 -4.08 15.97 -2.39
C ARG A 426 -4.00 17.48 -2.50
N HIS A 427 -3.50 18.12 -1.46
CA HIS A 427 -3.30 19.58 -1.47
C HIS A 427 -2.15 19.97 -2.41
N ASN A 428 -1.08 19.18 -2.40
CA ASN A 428 0.03 19.24 -3.35
C ASN A 428 0.63 17.83 -3.49
N ALA A 429 1.71 17.68 -4.25
CA ALA A 429 2.35 16.39 -4.50
C ALA A 429 2.86 15.68 -3.23
N ASN A 430 3.16 16.43 -2.16
CA ASN A 430 3.69 15.89 -0.91
C ASN A 430 2.66 15.81 0.21
N LEU A 431 1.53 16.52 0.14
CA LEU A 431 0.59 16.64 1.24
C LEU A 431 -0.81 16.16 0.85
N MET A 432 -1.28 15.14 1.57
CA MET A 432 -2.58 14.51 1.38
C MET A 432 -3.38 14.48 2.68
N PHE A 433 -4.70 14.62 2.57
CA PHE A 433 -5.66 14.46 3.66
C PHE A 433 -6.68 13.38 3.30
N ARG A 434 -6.99 12.49 4.25
CA ARG A 434 -7.90 11.35 4.03
C ARG A 434 -9.02 11.27 5.09
N PRO A 435 -9.95 12.24 5.15
CA PRO A 435 -11.10 12.13 6.04
C PRO A 435 -12.06 11.03 5.59
N GLU A 436 -12.59 10.29 6.55
CA GLU A 436 -13.49 9.18 6.32
C GLU A 436 -14.51 8.99 7.45
N VAL A 437 -15.58 8.27 7.12
CA VAL A 437 -16.52 7.70 8.08
C VAL A 437 -16.55 6.19 7.86
N ARG A 438 -16.31 5.45 8.93
CA ARG A 438 -16.36 3.99 8.99
C ARG A 438 -17.58 3.55 9.79
N TRP A 439 -18.29 2.55 9.29
CA TRP A 439 -19.42 1.91 9.94
C TRP A 439 -19.16 0.41 10.05
N VAL A 440 -19.15 -0.11 11.26
CA VAL A 440 -18.90 -1.53 11.54
C VAL A 440 -20.16 -2.13 12.14
N TRP A 441 -20.58 -3.29 11.63
CA TRP A 441 -21.69 -4.08 12.17
C TRP A 441 -21.17 -5.40 12.69
N ASP A 442 -21.00 -5.45 14.01
CA ASP A 442 -20.61 -6.61 14.78
C ASP A 442 -21.83 -7.14 15.55
N LYS A 443 -22.80 -7.71 14.84
CA LYS A 443 -24.14 -8.00 15.39
C LYS A 443 -24.16 -8.94 16.61
N ALA A 444 -23.08 -9.69 16.81
CA ALA A 444 -22.94 -10.61 17.92
C ALA A 444 -21.87 -10.15 18.92
N ASN A 445 -21.47 -8.88 18.86
CA ASN A 445 -20.72 -8.17 19.88
C ASN A 445 -19.37 -8.85 20.18
N TYR A 446 -18.66 -9.25 19.13
CA TYR A 446 -17.38 -9.93 19.22
C TYR A 446 -16.22 -9.03 19.66
N GLY A 447 -16.43 -7.72 19.72
CA GLY A 447 -15.48 -6.74 20.23
C GLY A 447 -14.75 -5.96 19.15
N PHE A 448 -15.23 -5.99 17.90
CA PHE A 448 -14.68 -5.15 16.82
C PHE A 448 -15.08 -3.67 16.94
N ASN A 449 -16.00 -3.37 17.84
CA ASN A 449 -16.41 -2.02 18.21
C ASN A 449 -16.01 -1.72 19.66
N GLU A 450 -15.86 -0.44 19.97
CA GLU A 450 -15.68 0.03 21.33
C GLU A 450 -16.82 -0.46 22.23
N ASN A 451 -16.49 -0.84 23.46
CA ASN A 451 -17.45 -1.42 24.42
C ASN A 451 -18.21 -2.67 23.89
N ALA A 452 -17.68 -3.32 22.84
CA ALA A 452 -18.33 -4.41 22.12
C ALA A 452 -19.71 -4.04 21.57
N ASP A 453 -19.91 -2.80 21.11
CA ASP A 453 -21.18 -2.38 20.50
C ASP A 453 -21.51 -3.19 19.24
N SER A 454 -22.80 -3.42 18.99
CA SER A 454 -23.22 -4.22 17.83
C SER A 454 -23.17 -3.45 16.50
N SER A 455 -23.11 -2.12 16.57
CA SER A 455 -22.91 -1.23 15.44
C SER A 455 -22.23 0.05 15.89
N GLN A 456 -21.18 0.46 15.18
CA GLN A 456 -20.44 1.69 15.50
C GLN A 456 -20.18 2.49 14.24
N ALA A 457 -20.44 3.79 14.33
CA ALA A 457 -20.00 4.79 13.37
C ALA A 457 -18.81 5.54 13.95
N ALA A 458 -17.73 5.64 13.19
CA ALA A 458 -16.58 6.42 13.59
C ALA A 458 -16.14 7.34 12.46
N PHE A 459 -15.96 8.60 12.81
CA PHE A 459 -15.18 9.53 12.00
C PHE A 459 -13.70 9.32 12.27
N GLY A 460 -12.90 9.39 11.21
CA GLY A 460 -11.45 9.41 11.32
C GLY A 460 -10.80 10.02 10.08
N GLY A 461 -9.48 10.12 10.12
CA GLY A 461 -8.69 10.51 8.98
C GLY A 461 -7.28 10.92 9.40
N ASP A 462 -6.43 11.07 8.40
CA ASP A 462 -5.07 11.52 8.61
C ASP A 462 -4.61 12.54 7.58
N MET A 463 -3.47 13.13 7.90
CA MET A 463 -2.63 13.89 7.01
C MET A 463 -1.37 13.07 6.74
N VAL A 464 -1.06 12.85 5.46
CA VAL A 464 0.18 12.20 5.01
C VAL A 464 1.05 13.23 4.32
N PHE A 465 2.28 13.41 4.83
CA PHE A 465 3.31 14.23 4.24
C PHE A 465 4.47 13.36 3.73
N THR A 466 4.72 13.32 2.41
CA THR A 466 5.82 12.56 1.81
C THR A 466 7.03 13.44 1.52
N PHE A 467 8.23 12.86 1.55
CA PHE A 467 9.47 13.57 1.29
C PHE A 467 10.60 12.66 0.83
#